data_AF-A0A530Y8E3-F1
#
_entry.id   AF-A0A530Y8E3-F1
#
_cell.length_a   1.000
_cell.length_b   1.000
_cell.length_c   1.000
_cell.angle_alpha   90.00
_cell.angle_beta   90.00
_cell.angle_gamma   90.00
#
_symmetry.space_group_name_H-M   'P 1'
#
loop_
_entity.id
_entity.type
_entity.pdbx_description
1 polymer ?
#
loop_
_entity_poly.entity_id
_entity_poly.type
_entity_poly.pdbx_seq_one_letter_code
_entity_poly.pdbx_strand_id
1 'polypeptide(L)'
;ASLSLLFVDACRNNPIADRLNASVEGVTRGAALKGLAPVSSTGSGTMIAFSASPGQVAYDGVGDNSPFTTALVEHLSSPSLEVGTAFKRVIRDVRIKTNNLQSPQIVSNIAAEFYFNASAPATAVAASDFLAQIDFEKAERIATARGWQLYLAKHQSGSFSDSARAALRLLEGGGGGLVSPQEAESRMKLTQSQRKEIQLTLSDLGYDIGAADGNFGQKTRRAISRYQKALGL
;
A
#
# COMPACT_ATOMS: atom_id res chain seq x y z
N ALA A 1 -1.31 8.74 -15.83
CA ALA A 1 0.07 9.06 -16.27
C ALA A 1 0.89 7.77 -16.22
N SER A 2 1.72 7.51 -17.22
CA SER A 2 2.61 6.34 -17.24
C SER A 2 4.00 6.76 -16.76
N LEU A 3 4.57 6.04 -15.80
CA LEU A 3 5.93 6.24 -15.33
C LEU A 3 6.86 5.19 -15.99
N SER A 4 7.98 5.64 -16.54
CA SER A 4 9.00 4.80 -17.13
C SER A 4 10.31 4.93 -16.36
N LEU A 5 10.77 3.83 -15.78
CA LEU A 5 12.02 3.77 -15.02
C LEU A 5 12.99 2.84 -15.76
N LEU A 6 14.18 3.34 -16.08
CA LEU A 6 15.24 2.58 -16.72
C LEU A 6 16.50 2.62 -15.85
N PHE A 7 17.01 1.44 -15.49
CA PHE A 7 18.27 1.29 -14.76
C PHE A 7 19.28 0.62 -15.70
N VAL A 8 20.43 1.27 -15.89
CA VAL A 8 21.48 0.82 -16.82
C VAL A 8 22.75 0.56 -16.02
N ASP A 9 23.05 -0.72 -15.81
CA ASP A 9 24.30 -1.16 -15.19
C ASP A 9 25.29 -1.63 -16.26
N ALA A 10 26.11 -0.70 -16.74
CA ALA A 10 27.08 -0.95 -17.79
C ALA A 10 28.20 0.08 -17.76
N CYS A 11 29.40 -0.35 -18.18
CA CYS A 11 30.52 0.54 -18.39
C CYS A 11 30.18 1.64 -19.41
N ARG A 12 30.60 2.87 -19.13
CA ARG A 12 30.39 4.04 -20.01
C ARG A 12 31.71 4.65 -20.48
N ASN A 13 32.81 3.92 -20.34
CA ASN A 13 34.10 4.24 -20.93
C ASN A 13 34.21 3.70 -22.36
N ASN A 14 35.17 4.21 -23.12
CA ASN A 14 35.47 3.74 -24.47
C ASN A 14 36.88 3.13 -24.50
N PRO A 15 37.02 1.83 -24.17
CA PRO A 15 38.33 1.21 -24.01
C PRO A 15 39.16 1.15 -25.31
N ILE A 16 38.51 1.22 -26.48
CA ILE A 16 39.18 1.25 -27.78
C ILE A 16 39.76 2.65 -28.05
N ALA A 17 38.98 3.70 -27.82
CA ALA A 17 39.48 5.07 -27.92
C ALA A 17 40.58 5.36 -26.90
N ASP A 18 40.46 4.84 -25.68
CA ASP A 18 41.48 4.99 -24.64
C ASP A 18 42.80 4.32 -25.05
N ARG A 19 42.74 3.11 -25.63
CA ARG A 19 43.93 2.40 -26.15
C ARG A 19 44.54 3.10 -27.37
N LEU A 20 43.71 3.57 -28.29
CA LEU A 20 44.17 4.32 -29.46
C LEU A 20 44.87 5.62 -29.04
N ASN A 21 44.29 6.38 -28.11
CA ASN A 21 44.91 7.59 -27.56
C ASN A 21 46.21 7.30 -26.80
N ALA A 22 46.29 6.18 -26.08
CA ALA A 22 47.51 5.77 -25.37
C ALA A 22 48.63 5.29 -26.31
N SER A 23 48.28 4.68 -27.45
CA SER A 23 49.23 4.18 -28.45
C SER A 23 49.73 5.23 -29.44
N VAL A 24 49.10 6.41 -29.46
CA VAL A 24 49.37 7.48 -30.42
C VAL A 24 49.99 8.67 -29.68
N GLU A 25 51.22 8.51 -29.19
CA GLU A 25 52.11 9.64 -28.91
C GLU A 25 52.48 10.30 -30.24
N GLY A 26 51.76 11.36 -30.63
CA GLY A 26 52.25 12.29 -31.66
C GLY A 26 51.30 12.65 -32.82
N VAL A 27 50.07 12.12 -32.90
CA VAL A 27 49.11 12.56 -33.94
C VAL A 27 48.12 13.55 -33.34
N THR A 28 48.03 14.71 -33.99
CA THR A 28 47.27 15.91 -33.64
C THR A 28 45.86 15.66 -33.08
N ARG A 29 45.54 16.36 -31.98
CA ARG A 29 44.26 16.45 -31.24
C ARG A 29 43.07 16.93 -32.09
N GLY A 30 42.72 16.22 -33.17
CA GLY A 30 41.71 16.67 -34.14
C GLY A 30 40.49 15.75 -34.32
N ALA A 31 40.53 14.50 -33.86
CA ALA A 31 39.47 13.53 -34.08
C ALA A 31 38.78 13.11 -32.78
N ALA A 32 38.24 14.09 -32.03
CA ALA A 32 37.32 13.78 -30.95
C ALA A 32 36.01 13.24 -31.55
N LEU A 33 35.85 11.92 -31.53
CA LEU A 33 34.59 11.27 -31.91
C LEU A 33 33.49 11.82 -30.99
N LYS A 34 32.53 12.52 -31.59
CA LYS A 34 31.30 13.01 -30.94
C LYS A 34 30.67 11.87 -30.14
N GLY A 35 30.56 12.06 -28.82
CA GLY A 35 29.85 11.14 -27.94
C GLY A 35 28.35 11.06 -28.25
N LEU A 36 27.69 10.08 -27.62
CA LEU A 36 26.25 9.82 -27.78
C LEU A 36 25.40 11.08 -27.56
N ALA A 37 24.36 11.24 -28.38
CA ALA A 37 23.41 12.33 -28.26
C ALA A 37 22.72 12.31 -26.88
N PRO A 38 22.41 13.48 -26.28
CA PRO A 38 21.62 13.56 -25.06
C PRO A 38 20.29 12.84 -25.25
N VAL A 39 19.87 12.06 -24.24
CA VAL A 39 18.53 11.46 -24.26
C VAL A 39 17.51 12.58 -24.12
N SER A 40 16.73 12.81 -25.18
CA SER A 40 15.54 13.64 -25.16
C SER A 40 14.39 12.83 -24.60
N SER A 41 14.06 13.04 -23.33
CA SER A 41 12.87 12.42 -22.73
C SER A 41 11.62 13.12 -23.24
N THR A 42 11.05 12.61 -24.33
CA THR A 42 9.73 13.00 -24.83
C THR A 42 8.67 12.20 -24.06
N GLY A 43 8.17 12.78 -22.96
CA GLY A 43 7.11 12.18 -22.15
C GLY A 43 7.14 12.67 -20.71
N SER A 44 5.97 12.86 -20.09
CA SER A 44 5.82 13.28 -18.70
C SER A 44 5.94 12.06 -17.76
N GLY A 45 7.18 11.68 -17.41
CA GLY A 45 7.43 10.64 -16.40
C GLY A 45 8.52 9.61 -16.73
N THR A 46 9.69 10.02 -17.21
CA THR A 46 10.83 9.12 -17.44
C THR A 46 11.98 9.43 -16.48
N MET A 47 12.54 8.39 -15.86
CA MET A 47 13.82 8.45 -15.15
C MET A 47 14.76 7.36 -15.66
N ILE A 48 15.97 7.77 -16.01
CA ILE A 48 17.06 6.89 -16.40
C ILE A 48 18.18 7.03 -15.38
N ALA A 49 18.58 5.90 -14.81
CA ALA A 49 19.63 5.80 -13.83
C ALA A 49 20.79 4.99 -14.41
N PHE A 50 21.96 5.62 -14.51
CA PHE A 50 23.20 4.98 -14.96
C PHE A 50 24.06 4.62 -13.74
N SER A 51 24.65 3.42 -13.73
CA SER A 51 25.50 2.97 -12.64
C SER A 51 26.84 3.71 -12.56
N ALA A 52 27.31 4.29 -13.67
CA ALA A 52 28.54 5.05 -13.74
C ALA A 52 28.37 6.38 -14.51
N SER A 53 29.27 7.32 -14.25
CA SER A 53 29.33 8.58 -15.00
C SER A 53 29.85 8.33 -16.43
N PRO A 54 29.61 9.23 -17.40
CA PRO A 54 30.22 9.13 -18.71
C PRO A 54 31.75 9.00 -18.58
N GLY A 55 32.35 8.04 -19.28
CA GLY A 55 33.78 7.77 -19.19
C GLY A 55 34.22 6.91 -18.01
N GLN A 56 33.32 6.57 -17.06
CA GLN A 56 33.65 5.70 -15.93
C GLN A 56 33.29 4.22 -16.19
N VAL A 57 34.01 3.36 -15.49
CA VAL A 57 33.75 1.92 -15.41
C VAL A 57 32.62 1.67 -14.41
N ALA A 58 31.73 0.74 -14.74
CA ALA A 58 30.79 0.16 -13.78
C ALA A 58 31.47 -1.09 -13.20
N TYR A 59 31.76 -1.09 -11.90
CA TYR A 59 32.43 -2.22 -11.26
C TYR A 59 31.48 -3.38 -11.03
N ASP A 60 31.92 -4.61 -11.28
CA ASP A 60 31.14 -5.83 -11.00
C ASP A 60 31.07 -6.15 -9.50
N GLY A 61 31.94 -5.55 -8.69
CA GLY A 61 32.02 -5.81 -7.25
C GLY A 61 32.75 -7.11 -6.93
N VAL A 62 32.58 -7.58 -5.69
CA VAL A 62 33.26 -8.79 -5.15
C VAL A 62 32.29 -9.90 -4.74
N GLY A 63 30.99 -9.67 -4.89
CA GLY A 63 29.92 -10.63 -4.55
C GLY A 63 29.02 -10.89 -5.75
N ASP A 64 27.80 -11.37 -5.49
CA ASP A 64 26.85 -11.77 -6.54
C ASP A 64 26.33 -10.61 -7.40
N ASN A 65 26.41 -9.37 -6.90
CA ASN A 65 25.90 -8.17 -7.57
C ASN A 65 26.94 -7.05 -7.57
N SER A 66 26.87 -6.20 -8.60
CA SER A 66 27.63 -4.95 -8.66
C SER A 66 27.33 -4.05 -7.45
N PRO A 67 28.23 -3.11 -7.09
CA PRO A 67 27.96 -2.14 -6.03
C PRO A 67 26.69 -1.33 -6.30
N PHE A 68 26.41 -1.05 -7.57
CA PHE A 68 25.21 -0.34 -8.01
C PHE A 68 23.95 -1.19 -7.79
N THR A 69 23.92 -2.41 -8.34
CA THR A 69 22.76 -3.29 -8.25
C THR A 69 22.48 -3.67 -6.79
N THR A 70 23.52 -3.92 -6.00
CA THR A 70 23.40 -4.16 -4.55
C THR A 70 22.70 -3.00 -3.85
N ALA A 71 23.19 -1.77 -4.05
CA ALA A 71 22.60 -0.59 -3.41
C ALA A 71 21.19 -0.29 -3.94
N LEU A 72 20.94 -0.54 -5.23
CA LEU A 72 19.63 -0.33 -5.84
C LEU A 72 18.56 -1.21 -5.19
N VAL A 73 18.80 -2.51 -5.08
CA VAL A 73 17.86 -3.46 -4.47
C VAL A 73 17.57 -3.11 -3.01
N GLU A 74 18.60 -2.72 -2.26
CA GLU A 74 18.50 -2.33 -0.85
C GLU A 74 17.59 -1.10 -0.66
N HIS A 75 17.79 -0.04 -1.45
CA HIS A 75 17.03 1.20 -1.27
C HIS A 75 15.65 1.16 -1.94
N LEU A 76 15.48 0.48 -3.09
CA LEU A 76 14.17 0.39 -3.74
C LEU A 76 13.17 -0.47 -2.96
N SER A 77 13.66 -1.43 -2.16
CA SER A 77 12.81 -2.27 -1.30
C SER A 77 12.42 -1.59 0.01
N SER A 78 13.02 -0.42 0.33
CA SER A 78 12.75 0.30 1.57
C SER A 78 11.31 0.81 1.63
N PRO A 79 10.59 0.59 2.76
CA PRO A 79 9.23 1.09 2.91
C PRO A 79 9.21 2.63 2.93
N SER A 80 8.22 3.18 2.23
CA SER A 80 7.92 4.61 2.14
C SER A 80 9.10 5.50 1.74
N LEU A 81 10.02 4.98 0.92
CA LEU A 81 11.12 5.74 0.37
C LEU A 81 10.82 6.20 -1.06
N GLU A 82 10.84 7.52 -1.27
CA GLU A 82 10.65 8.14 -2.58
C GLU A 82 11.84 7.81 -3.50
N VAL A 83 11.57 7.55 -4.78
CA VAL A 83 12.56 7.02 -5.73
C VAL A 83 13.78 7.92 -5.96
N GLY A 84 13.60 9.24 -6.07
CA GLY A 84 14.69 10.20 -6.17
C GLY A 84 15.57 10.23 -4.91
N THR A 85 14.95 10.11 -3.73
CA THR A 85 15.63 10.02 -2.44
C THR A 85 16.35 8.69 -2.28
N ALA A 86 15.74 7.58 -2.71
CA ALA A 86 16.38 6.28 -2.80
C ALA A 86 17.65 6.37 -3.65
N PHE A 87 17.58 7.02 -4.80
CA PHE A 87 18.74 7.13 -5.68
C PHE A 87 19.86 8.02 -5.12
N LYS A 88 19.55 9.06 -4.34
CA LYS A 88 20.57 9.81 -3.59
C LYS A 88 21.36 8.88 -2.65
N ARG A 89 20.68 7.91 -2.02
CA ARG A 89 21.33 6.89 -1.16
C ARG A 89 22.13 5.89 -1.99
N VAL A 90 21.60 5.43 -3.13
CA VAL A 90 22.34 4.60 -4.09
C VAL A 90 23.65 5.26 -4.52
N ILE A 91 23.62 6.53 -4.93
CA ILE A 91 24.82 7.29 -5.32
C ILE A 91 25.86 7.30 -4.18
N ARG A 92 25.42 7.63 -2.97
CA ARG A 92 26.30 7.66 -1.79
C ARG A 92 26.94 6.31 -1.54
N ASP A 93 26.15 5.24 -1.56
CA ASP A 93 26.63 3.90 -1.18
C ASP A 93 27.55 3.30 -2.24
N VAL A 94 27.28 3.55 -3.53
CA VAL A 94 28.20 3.17 -4.63
C VAL A 94 29.54 3.90 -4.49
N ARG A 95 29.51 5.21 -4.20
CA ARG A 95 30.75 5.97 -3.97
C ARG A 95 31.55 5.42 -2.79
N ILE A 96 30.88 5.09 -1.68
CA ILE A 96 31.55 4.48 -0.52
C ILE A 96 32.16 3.12 -0.89
N LYS A 97 31.37 2.22 -1.47
CA LYS A 97 31.80 0.85 -1.82
C LYS A 97 32.91 0.82 -2.86
N THR A 98 33.02 1.86 -3.69
CA THR A 98 34.05 1.96 -4.74
C THR A 98 35.17 2.93 -4.41
N ASN A 99 35.27 3.43 -3.16
CA ASN A 99 36.26 4.44 -2.77
C ASN A 99 36.26 5.68 -3.69
N ASN A 100 35.07 6.13 -4.08
CA ASN A 100 34.80 7.24 -5.01
C ASN A 100 35.25 7.01 -6.46
N LEU A 101 35.63 5.78 -6.84
CA LEU A 101 36.03 5.46 -8.22
C LEU A 101 34.84 5.38 -9.19
N GLN A 102 33.63 5.16 -8.68
CA GLN A 102 32.39 5.11 -9.46
C GLN A 102 31.37 6.10 -8.91
N SER A 103 30.77 6.89 -9.81
CA SER A 103 29.68 7.81 -9.48
C SER A 103 28.47 7.57 -10.39
N PRO A 104 27.36 7.01 -9.89
CA PRO A 104 26.11 6.90 -10.64
C PRO A 104 25.53 8.26 -11.04
N GLN A 105 24.67 8.28 -12.07
CA GLN A 105 24.04 9.50 -12.59
C GLN A 105 22.56 9.26 -12.94
N ILE A 106 21.70 10.27 -12.70
CA ILE A 106 20.28 10.24 -13.09
C ILE A 106 20.00 11.27 -14.19
N VAL A 107 19.16 10.90 -15.15
CA VAL A 107 18.45 11.81 -16.07
C VAL A 107 16.95 11.61 -15.83
N SER A 108 16.25 12.62 -15.30
CA SER A 108 14.84 12.51 -14.91
C SER A 108 14.03 13.72 -15.35
N ASN A 109 12.79 13.48 -15.76
CA ASN A 109 11.76 14.51 -15.96
C ASN A 109 10.45 14.19 -15.21
N ILE A 110 10.52 13.35 -14.17
CA ILE A 110 9.38 13.00 -13.32
C ILE A 110 8.90 14.25 -12.57
N ALA A 111 7.60 14.52 -12.62
CA ALA A 111 6.98 15.67 -11.95
C ALA A 111 6.33 15.32 -10.59
N ALA A 112 6.05 14.05 -10.33
CA ALA A 112 5.38 13.59 -9.12
C ALA A 112 6.28 12.64 -8.31
N GLU A 113 6.10 12.62 -7.00
CA GLU A 113 6.80 11.65 -6.15
C GLU A 113 6.31 10.23 -6.46
N PHE A 114 7.25 9.29 -6.48
CA PHE A 114 6.95 7.87 -6.69
C PHE A 114 7.60 7.02 -5.61
N TYR A 115 6.85 6.05 -5.10
CA TYR A 115 7.25 5.14 -4.04
C TYR A 115 6.99 3.71 -4.50
N PHE A 116 8.01 2.84 -4.46
CA PHE A 116 7.84 1.42 -4.80
C PHE A 116 7.03 0.67 -3.74
N ASN A 117 7.32 0.95 -2.48
CA ASN A 117 6.66 0.32 -1.34
C ASN A 117 6.00 1.40 -0.46
N ALA A 118 4.90 1.98 -0.95
CA ALA A 118 4.15 2.96 -0.18
C ALA A 118 3.52 2.27 1.04
N SER A 119 4.07 2.50 2.24
CA SER A 119 3.42 2.13 3.49
C SER A 119 2.63 3.32 3.99
N ALA A 120 1.39 3.08 4.42
CA ALA A 120 0.61 4.10 5.08
C ALA A 120 1.40 4.69 6.26
N PRO A 121 1.32 6.01 6.51
CA PRO A 121 2.01 6.63 7.64
C PRO A 121 1.61 5.91 8.93
N ALA A 122 2.57 5.72 9.85
CA ALA A 122 2.37 4.95 11.09
C ALA A 122 1.15 5.42 11.90
N THR A 123 0.83 6.71 11.86
CA THR A 123 -0.35 7.30 12.51
C THR A 123 -1.68 6.82 11.89
N ALA A 124 -1.72 6.66 10.56
CA ALA A 124 -2.91 6.15 9.87
C ALA A 124 -3.09 4.65 10.13
N VAL A 125 -2.00 3.90 10.23
CA VAL A 125 -2.03 2.48 10.62
C VAL A 125 -2.56 2.34 12.05
N ALA A 126 -2.02 3.11 12.99
CA ALA A 126 -2.48 3.09 14.39
C ALA A 126 -3.96 3.50 14.54
N ALA A 127 -4.42 4.51 13.79
CA ALA A 127 -5.82 4.92 13.80
C ALA A 127 -6.74 3.84 13.20
N SER A 128 -6.30 3.18 12.13
CA SER A 128 -7.00 2.03 11.54
C SER A 128 -7.10 0.87 12.51
N ASP A 129 -6.01 0.53 13.21
CA ASP A 129 -5.97 -0.56 14.19
C ASP A 129 -6.87 -0.26 15.40
N PHE A 130 -6.90 0.99 15.88
CA PHE A 130 -7.79 1.40 16.97
C PHE A 130 -9.27 1.26 16.57
N LEU A 131 -9.65 1.71 15.37
CA LEU A 131 -11.02 1.55 14.88
C LEU A 131 -11.38 0.08 14.65
N ALA A 132 -10.44 -0.72 14.14
CA ALA A 132 -10.61 -2.16 13.98
C ALA A 132 -10.82 -2.85 15.33
N GLN A 133 -10.06 -2.49 16.36
CA GLN A 133 -10.24 -3.04 17.72
C GLN A 133 -11.64 -2.74 18.27
N ILE A 134 -12.14 -1.51 18.14
CA ILE A 134 -13.49 -1.14 18.60
C ILE A 134 -14.56 -1.96 17.87
N ASP A 135 -14.48 -2.05 16.54
CA ASP A 135 -15.47 -2.77 15.75
C ASP A 135 -15.39 -4.29 15.98
N PHE A 136 -14.18 -4.81 16.25
CA PHE A 136 -13.97 -6.19 16.63
C PHE A 136 -14.64 -6.51 17.98
N GLU A 137 -14.45 -5.67 19.00
CA GLU A 137 -15.08 -5.84 20.30
C GLU A 137 -16.62 -5.81 20.21
N LYS A 138 -17.18 -4.94 19.34
CA LYS A 138 -18.62 -4.93 19.07
C LYS A 138 -19.09 -6.24 18.44
N ALA A 139 -18.35 -6.76 17.45
CA ALA A 139 -18.69 -8.02 16.79
C ALA A 139 -18.61 -9.21 17.76
N GLU A 140 -17.61 -9.21 18.65
CA GLU A 140 -17.45 -10.21 19.71
C GLU A 140 -18.61 -10.17 20.71
N ARG A 141 -19.03 -8.97 21.15
CA ARG A 141 -20.15 -8.80 22.08
C ARG A 141 -21.48 -9.30 21.51
N ILE A 142 -21.70 -9.13 20.20
CA ILE A 142 -22.91 -9.60 19.51
C ILE A 142 -22.82 -11.10 19.20
N ALA A 143 -21.63 -11.62 18.88
CA ALA A 143 -21.32 -13.02 18.63
C ALA A 143 -22.26 -13.70 17.58
N THR A 144 -22.55 -13.02 16.47
CA THR A 144 -23.36 -13.57 15.37
C THR A 144 -22.58 -13.59 14.05
N ALA A 145 -22.94 -14.51 13.14
CA ALA A 145 -22.36 -14.56 11.81
C ALA A 145 -22.49 -13.22 11.08
N ARG A 146 -23.65 -12.56 11.19
CA ARG A 146 -23.88 -11.24 10.61
C ARG A 146 -22.95 -10.17 11.19
N GLY A 147 -22.70 -10.17 12.50
CA GLY A 147 -21.78 -9.24 13.15
C GLY A 147 -20.34 -9.38 12.64
N TRP A 148 -19.86 -10.63 12.52
CA TRP A 148 -18.53 -10.91 11.97
C TRP A 148 -18.43 -10.58 10.47
N GLN A 149 -19.48 -10.83 9.69
CA GLN A 149 -19.56 -10.43 8.28
C GLN A 149 -19.48 -8.91 8.11
N LEU A 150 -20.17 -8.13 8.98
CA LEU A 150 -20.11 -6.66 8.96
C LEU A 150 -18.71 -6.15 9.32
N TYR A 151 -18.09 -6.75 10.33
CA TYR A 151 -16.70 -6.46 10.68
C TYR A 151 -15.77 -6.69 9.49
N LEU A 152 -15.83 -7.88 8.87
CA LEU A 152 -14.97 -8.25 7.74
C LEU A 152 -15.24 -7.43 6.47
N ALA A 153 -16.47 -6.94 6.28
CA ALA A 153 -16.78 -6.03 5.18
C ALA A 153 -16.08 -4.67 5.32
N LYS A 154 -15.93 -4.17 6.56
CA LYS A 154 -15.26 -2.91 6.87
C LYS A 154 -13.74 -3.06 7.01
N HIS A 155 -13.28 -4.20 7.55
CA HIS A 155 -11.88 -4.50 7.86
C HIS A 155 -11.46 -5.79 7.14
N GLN A 156 -11.14 -5.67 5.85
CA GLN A 156 -10.83 -6.83 4.99
C GLN A 156 -9.48 -7.48 5.33
N SER A 157 -8.52 -6.66 5.75
CA SER A 157 -7.16 -7.03 6.13
C SER A 157 -6.75 -6.32 7.41
N GLY A 158 -5.89 -6.93 8.22
CA GLY A 158 -5.42 -6.37 9.48
C GLY A 158 -5.33 -7.43 10.57
N SER A 159 -4.68 -7.10 11.68
CA SER A 159 -4.36 -7.98 12.81
C SER A 159 -5.56 -8.75 13.38
N PHE A 160 -6.77 -8.17 13.31
CA PHE A 160 -8.01 -8.74 13.84
C PHE A 160 -8.84 -9.50 12.78
N SER A 161 -8.49 -9.42 11.50
CA SER A 161 -9.28 -9.99 10.39
C SER A 161 -9.24 -11.52 10.36
N ASP A 162 -8.08 -12.12 10.69
CA ASP A 162 -7.95 -13.59 10.75
C ASP A 162 -8.77 -14.18 11.89
N SER A 163 -8.73 -13.55 13.07
CA SER A 163 -9.55 -13.92 14.22
C SER A 163 -11.04 -13.82 13.90
N ALA A 164 -11.47 -12.75 13.22
CA ALA A 164 -12.87 -12.59 12.80
C ALA A 164 -13.30 -13.65 11.78
N ARG A 165 -12.44 -14.01 10.82
CA ARG A 165 -12.68 -15.12 9.88
C ARG A 165 -12.81 -16.45 10.60
N ALA A 166 -11.94 -16.72 11.59
CA ALA A 166 -12.00 -17.93 12.39
C ALA A 166 -13.31 -18.00 13.21
N ALA A 167 -13.71 -16.90 13.85
CA ALA A 167 -14.97 -16.80 14.58
C ALA A 167 -16.18 -17.03 13.68
N LEU A 168 -16.18 -16.47 12.46
CA LEU A 168 -17.23 -16.71 11.48
C LEU A 168 -17.31 -18.18 11.06
N ARG A 169 -16.17 -18.83 10.76
CA ARG A 169 -16.12 -20.26 10.40
C ARG A 169 -16.69 -21.17 11.50
N LEU A 170 -16.41 -20.86 12.76
CA LEU A 170 -16.94 -21.62 13.89
C LEU A 170 -18.48 -21.54 13.96
N LEU A 171 -19.04 -20.37 13.65
CA LEU A 171 -20.49 -20.16 13.63
C LEU A 171 -21.16 -20.79 12.41
N GLU A 172 -20.51 -20.76 11.25
CA GLU A 172 -21.00 -21.37 10.01
C GLU A 172 -20.88 -22.91 10.03
N GLY A 173 -19.83 -23.46 10.64
CA GLY A 173 -19.60 -24.91 10.78
C GLY A 173 -20.55 -25.61 11.75
N GLY A 174 -21.28 -24.88 12.60
CA GLY A 174 -22.24 -25.41 13.57
C GLY A 174 -23.68 -25.60 13.06
N GLY A 175 -23.93 -25.49 11.75
CA GLY A 175 -25.30 -25.57 11.20
C GLY A 175 -26.16 -24.32 11.48
N GLY A 176 -25.53 -23.17 11.72
CA GLY A 176 -26.21 -21.88 11.87
C GLY A 176 -26.37 -21.18 10.53
N GLY A 177 -27.36 -21.59 9.74
CA GLY A 177 -27.87 -20.76 8.65
C GLY A 177 -28.23 -19.37 9.17
N LEU A 178 -28.16 -18.36 8.29
CA LEU A 178 -28.56 -16.96 8.53
C LEU A 178 -29.69 -16.87 9.57
N VAL A 179 -29.33 -16.63 10.82
CA VAL A 179 -30.29 -16.56 11.93
C VAL A 179 -31.28 -15.47 11.57
N SER A 180 -32.56 -15.85 11.49
CA SER A 180 -33.60 -14.90 11.08
C SER A 180 -33.60 -13.72 12.06
N PRO A 181 -33.99 -12.50 11.63
CA PRO A 181 -34.11 -11.37 12.54
C PRO A 181 -34.92 -11.69 13.80
N GLN A 182 -35.93 -12.56 13.68
CA GLN A 182 -36.74 -13.05 14.79
C GLN A 182 -35.97 -13.90 15.81
N GLU A 183 -35.07 -14.77 15.34
CA GLU A 183 -34.23 -15.61 16.20
C GLU A 183 -33.10 -14.80 16.86
N ALA A 184 -32.59 -13.77 16.17
CA ALA A 184 -31.67 -12.81 16.77
C ALA A 184 -32.38 -11.98 17.87
N GLU A 185 -33.61 -11.51 17.61
CA GLU A 185 -34.46 -10.79 18.57
C GLU A 185 -34.82 -11.67 19.80
N SER A 186 -35.08 -12.97 19.60
CA SER A 186 -35.42 -13.89 20.69
C SER A 186 -34.22 -14.20 21.60
N ARG A 187 -33.01 -14.26 21.03
CA ARG A 187 -31.76 -14.42 21.77
C ARG A 187 -31.45 -13.23 22.69
N MET A 188 -31.87 -12.02 22.33
CA MET A 188 -31.69 -10.82 23.16
C MET A 188 -32.60 -10.79 24.40
N LYS A 189 -33.56 -11.72 24.53
CA LYS A 189 -34.47 -11.86 25.70
C LYS A 189 -35.17 -10.54 26.11
N LEU A 190 -35.49 -9.68 25.14
CA LEU A 190 -36.15 -8.39 25.39
C LEU A 190 -37.59 -8.59 25.89
N THR A 191 -37.93 -7.92 27.00
CA THR A 191 -39.29 -7.88 27.55
C THR A 191 -40.23 -7.09 26.64
N GLN A 192 -41.55 -7.30 26.78
CA GLN A 192 -42.55 -6.57 25.99
C GLN A 192 -42.46 -5.05 26.23
N SER A 193 -42.15 -4.63 27.46
CA SER A 193 -41.96 -3.21 27.81
C SER A 193 -40.74 -2.62 27.09
N GLN A 194 -39.60 -3.32 27.09
CA GLN A 194 -38.39 -2.89 26.39
C GLN A 194 -38.59 -2.80 24.87
N ARG A 195 -39.36 -3.75 24.30
CA ARG A 195 -39.72 -3.70 22.87
C ARG A 195 -40.58 -2.48 22.56
N LYS A 196 -41.57 -2.19 23.40
CA LYS A 196 -42.42 -1.01 23.26
C LYS A 196 -41.62 0.29 23.37
N GLU A 197 -40.66 0.34 24.28
CA GLU A 197 -39.74 1.46 24.42
C GLU A 197 -38.92 1.69 23.13
N ILE A 198 -38.32 0.65 22.56
CA ILE A 198 -37.60 0.73 21.29
C ILE A 198 -38.50 1.23 20.15
N GLN A 199 -39.74 0.74 20.08
CA GLN A 199 -40.73 1.20 19.10
C GLN A 199 -41.05 2.69 19.26
N LEU A 200 -41.22 3.17 20.49
CA LEU A 200 -41.47 4.59 20.78
C LEU A 200 -40.25 5.45 20.40
N THR A 201 -39.04 5.02 20.76
CA THR A 201 -37.80 5.73 20.40
C THR A 201 -37.64 5.85 18.89
N LEU A 202 -37.89 4.76 18.14
CA LEU A 202 -37.83 4.79 16.67
C LEU A 202 -38.90 5.70 16.06
N SER A 203 -40.09 5.74 16.65
CA SER A 203 -41.15 6.66 16.22
C SER A 203 -40.76 8.13 16.45
N ASP A 204 -40.16 8.44 17.60
CA ASP A 204 -39.69 9.78 17.95
C ASP A 204 -38.58 10.27 17.00
N LEU A 205 -37.71 9.34 16.59
CA LEU A 205 -36.70 9.58 15.55
C LEU A 205 -37.28 9.66 14.12
N GLY A 206 -38.60 9.58 13.95
CA GLY A 206 -39.30 9.77 12.68
C GLY A 206 -39.40 8.52 11.80
N TYR A 207 -39.17 7.33 12.32
CA TYR A 207 -39.34 6.07 11.57
C TYR A 207 -40.77 5.51 11.69
N ASP A 208 -41.35 5.04 10.58
CA ASP A 208 -42.66 4.36 10.60
C ASP A 208 -42.54 2.95 11.18
N ILE A 209 -42.97 2.80 12.44
CA ILE A 209 -42.95 1.54 13.20
C ILE A 209 -44.30 0.83 13.26
N GLY A 210 -45.41 1.47 12.83
CA GLY A 210 -46.77 1.00 13.08
C GLY A 210 -47.28 1.36 14.49
N ALA A 211 -47.96 0.42 15.16
CA ALA A 211 -48.39 0.61 16.55
C ALA A 211 -47.27 0.21 17.53
N ALA A 212 -47.06 1.01 18.58
CA ALA A 212 -46.11 0.69 19.65
C ALA A 212 -46.74 -0.27 20.67
N ASP A 213 -46.93 -1.53 20.26
CA ASP A 213 -47.61 -2.59 21.01
C ASP A 213 -46.64 -3.60 21.67
N GLY A 214 -45.34 -3.43 21.49
CA GLY A 214 -44.29 -4.35 21.93
C GLY A 214 -44.08 -5.55 20.98
N ASN A 215 -44.85 -5.65 19.90
CA ASN A 215 -44.70 -6.68 18.87
C ASN A 215 -43.92 -6.12 17.68
N PHE A 216 -42.72 -6.66 17.43
CA PHE A 216 -41.92 -6.23 16.29
C PHE A 216 -42.53 -6.79 15.01
N GLY A 217 -43.39 -6.01 14.36
CA GLY A 217 -43.97 -6.29 13.05
C GLY A 217 -43.01 -5.96 11.90
N GLN A 218 -43.47 -6.14 10.66
CA GLN A 218 -42.66 -5.85 9.47
C GLN A 218 -42.22 -4.37 9.40
N LYS A 219 -43.09 -3.44 9.82
CA LYS A 219 -42.79 -2.00 9.88
C LYS A 219 -41.68 -1.69 10.89
N THR A 220 -41.82 -2.18 12.13
CA THR A 220 -40.80 -2.02 13.17
C THR A 220 -39.44 -2.58 12.73
N ARG A 221 -39.41 -3.77 12.10
CA ARG A 221 -38.14 -4.34 11.58
C ARG A 221 -37.50 -3.48 10.49
N ARG A 222 -38.31 -2.96 9.56
CA ARG A 222 -37.82 -2.02 8.53
C ARG A 222 -37.27 -0.74 9.15
N ALA A 223 -37.94 -0.21 10.18
CA ALA A 223 -37.47 0.96 10.92
C ALA A 223 -36.11 0.68 11.60
N ILE A 224 -35.98 -0.46 12.30
CA ILE A 224 -34.72 -0.90 12.90
C ILE A 224 -33.60 -1.01 11.85
N SER A 225 -33.86 -1.67 10.72
CA SER A 225 -32.84 -1.80 9.65
C SER A 225 -32.43 -0.46 9.05
N ARG A 226 -33.37 0.48 8.87
CA ARG A 226 -33.05 1.83 8.37
C ARG A 226 -32.25 2.62 9.39
N TYR A 227 -32.60 2.52 10.67
CA TYR A 227 -31.88 3.14 11.77
C TYR A 227 -30.45 2.61 11.88
N GLN A 228 -30.27 1.29 11.86
CA GLN A 228 -28.95 0.64 11.87
C GLN A 228 -28.10 1.09 10.68
N LYS A 229 -28.69 1.11 9.47
CA LYS A 229 -28.00 1.61 8.27
C LYS A 229 -27.58 3.08 8.38
N ALA A 230 -28.41 3.92 9.01
CA ALA A 230 -28.07 5.33 9.26
C ALA A 230 -26.90 5.49 10.25
N LEU A 231 -26.74 4.54 11.16
CA LEU A 231 -25.61 4.45 12.09
C LEU A 231 -24.37 3.76 11.50
N GLY A 232 -24.43 3.27 10.25
CA GLY A 232 -23.34 2.53 9.60
C GLY A 232 -23.16 1.10 10.12
N LEU A 233 -24.23 0.51 10.67
CA LEU A 233 -24.31 -0.89 11.13
C LEU A 233 -24.95 -1.80 10.05
#